data_AF-A0A0R1HR80-F1
#
_entry.id   AF-A0A0R1HR80-F1
#
_cell.length_a   1.000
_cell.length_b   1.000
_cell.length_c   1.000
_cell.angle_alpha   90.00
_cell.angle_beta   90.00
_cell.angle_gamma   90.00
#
_symmetry.space_group_name_H-M   'P 1'
#
loop_
_entity.id
_entity.type
_entity.pdbx_description
1 polymer ?
#
loop_
_entity_poly.entity_id
_entity_poly.type
_entity_poly.pdbx_seq_one_letter_code
_entity_poly.pdbx_strand_id
1 'polypeptide(L)'
;MAAAKAQILRQFDWWQMMIGYTERQIRDYQSFNTGLSFSRDLRRDVTRTYQQAKGNVPHTRAGKRLKRLFLEILQVLSNQILSVPKRDLVYDDLVRFKDQLVEAKRLITTN
;
A
#
# COMPACT_ATOMS: atom_id res chain seq x y z
N MET A 1 -11.46 -16.37 -8.26
CA MET A 1 -10.30 -15.50 -8.61
C MET A 1 -10.70 -14.03 -8.67
N ALA A 2 -11.78 -13.67 -9.38
CA ALA A 2 -12.29 -12.30 -9.46
C ALA A 2 -12.52 -11.64 -8.08
N ALA A 3 -13.09 -12.36 -7.11
CA ALA A 3 -13.30 -11.84 -5.75
C ALA A 3 -12.01 -11.48 -4.99
N ALA A 4 -10.98 -12.33 -5.07
CA ALA A 4 -9.69 -12.08 -4.41
C ALA A 4 -8.96 -10.89 -5.05
N LYS A 5 -8.99 -10.81 -6.39
CA LYS A 5 -8.45 -9.67 -7.15
C LYS A 5 -9.17 -8.37 -6.79
N ALA A 6 -10.50 -8.38 -6.74
CA ALA A 6 -11.29 -7.23 -6.33
C ALA A 6 -10.99 -6.80 -4.88
N GLN A 7 -10.76 -7.75 -3.97
CA GLN A 7 -10.37 -7.42 -2.59
C GLN A 7 -9.00 -6.74 -2.52
N ILE A 8 -8.01 -7.23 -3.26
CA ILE A 8 -6.69 -6.59 -3.36
C ILE A 8 -6.81 -5.17 -3.89
N LEU A 9 -7.55 -4.99 -4.99
CA LEU A 9 -7.74 -3.67 -5.60
C LEU A 9 -8.46 -2.69 -4.65
N ARG A 10 -9.49 -3.15 -3.93
CA ARG A 10 -10.15 -2.32 -2.90
C ARG A 10 -9.20 -1.86 -1.80
N GLN A 11 -8.29 -2.72 -1.35
CA GLN A 11 -7.28 -2.33 -0.37
C GLN A 11 -6.33 -1.25 -0.93
N PHE A 12 -5.89 -1.41 -2.19
CA PHE A 12 -5.04 -0.43 -2.85
C PHE A 12 -5.75 0.91 -3.09
N ASP A 13 -7.02 0.88 -3.48
CA ASP A 13 -7.85 2.07 -3.63
C ASP A 13 -8.01 2.82 -2.30
N TRP A 14 -8.24 2.07 -1.21
CA TRP A 14 -8.34 2.65 0.12
C TRP A 14 -7.04 3.35 0.54
N TRP A 15 -5.88 2.71 0.36
CA TRP A 15 -4.59 3.35 0.64
C TRP A 15 -4.37 4.59 -0.21
N GLN A 16 -4.63 4.52 -1.52
CA GLN A 16 -4.46 5.64 -2.44
C GLN A 16 -5.34 6.83 -2.05
N MET A 17 -6.58 6.60 -1.64
CA MET A 17 -7.49 7.63 -1.14
C MET A 17 -6.95 8.29 0.14
N MET A 18 -6.52 7.49 1.12
CA MET A 18 -6.00 8.00 2.40
C MET A 18 -4.70 8.79 2.24
N ILE A 19 -3.83 8.36 1.32
CA ILE A 19 -2.62 9.10 0.94
C ILE A 19 -3.02 10.44 0.32
N GLY A 20 -3.93 10.46 -0.66
CA GLY A 20 -4.37 11.70 -1.31
C GLY A 20 -5.08 12.69 -0.36
N TYR A 21 -5.76 12.20 0.69
CA TYR A 21 -6.25 13.05 1.76
C TYR A 21 -5.09 13.66 2.57
N THR A 22 -4.14 12.82 3.00
CA THR A 22 -3.00 13.25 3.83
C THR A 22 -2.05 14.19 3.10
N GLU A 23 -1.78 13.95 1.81
CA GLU A 23 -0.98 14.83 0.96
C GLU A 23 -1.58 16.25 0.91
N ARG A 24 -2.90 16.37 0.75
CA ARG A 24 -3.58 17.68 0.78
C ARG A 24 -3.45 18.35 2.14
N GLN A 25 -3.57 17.58 3.22
CA GLN A 25 -3.36 18.10 4.58
C GLN A 25 -1.95 18.67 4.78
N ILE A 26 -0.92 17.98 4.28
CA ILE A 26 0.46 18.45 4.38
C ILE A 26 0.69 19.67 3.46
N ARG A 27 0.25 19.60 2.21
CA ARG A 27 0.51 20.65 1.21
C ARG A 27 -0.23 21.95 1.54
N ASP A 28 -1.50 21.86 1.88
CA ASP A 28 -2.39 23.03 2.00
C ASP A 28 -2.34 23.62 3.42
N TYR A 29 -2.08 22.81 4.45
CA TYR A 29 -2.13 23.21 5.87
C TYR A 29 -0.85 22.96 6.65
N GLN A 30 0.23 22.47 6.00
CA GLN A 30 1.49 22.11 6.67
C GLN A 30 1.31 21.11 7.82
N SER A 31 0.29 20.26 7.75
CA SER A 31 -0.06 19.25 8.77
C SER A 31 0.90 18.05 8.76
N PHE A 32 2.20 18.30 8.92
CA PHE A 32 3.23 17.25 8.86
C PHE A 32 3.06 16.20 9.96
N ASN A 33 2.58 16.55 11.15
CA ASN A 33 2.30 15.58 12.20
C ASN A 33 1.24 14.56 11.79
N THR A 34 0.22 14.99 11.04
CA THR A 34 -0.77 14.11 10.41
C THR A 34 -0.10 13.17 9.43
N GLY A 35 0.80 13.70 8.59
CA GLY A 35 1.63 12.92 7.67
C GLY A 35 2.45 11.84 8.38
N LEU A 36 3.15 12.21 9.45
CA LEU A 36 3.99 11.31 10.24
C LEU A 36 3.16 10.21 10.91
N SER A 37 2.01 10.55 11.48
CA SER A 37 1.10 9.56 12.07
C SER A 37 0.60 8.59 11.00
N PHE A 38 0.10 9.14 9.90
CA PHE A 38 -0.43 8.35 8.80
C PHE A 38 0.62 7.41 8.18
N SER A 39 1.85 7.88 7.95
CA SER A 39 2.93 7.05 7.42
C SER A 39 3.23 5.83 8.32
N ARG A 40 3.23 6.02 9.66
CA ARG A 40 3.38 4.90 10.61
C ARG A 40 2.22 3.93 10.55
N ASP A 41 0.99 4.44 10.47
CA ASP A 41 -0.21 3.61 10.40
C ASP A 41 -0.29 2.83 9.09
N LEU A 42 0.06 3.47 7.96
CA LEU A 42 0.16 2.84 6.65
C LEU A 42 1.18 1.71 6.67
N ARG A 43 2.37 1.93 7.25
CA ARG A 43 3.40 0.88 7.38
C ARG A 43 2.89 -0.33 8.17
N ARG A 44 2.18 -0.08 9.28
CA ARG A 44 1.57 -1.13 10.09
C ARG A 44 0.51 -1.89 9.30
N ASP A 45 -0.31 -1.19 8.55
CA ASP A 45 -1.39 -1.79 7.77
C ASP A 45 -0.83 -2.66 6.63
N VAL A 46 0.14 -2.16 5.85
CA VAL A 46 0.84 -2.96 4.81
C VAL A 46 1.46 -4.22 5.40
N THR A 47 2.13 -4.09 6.56
CA THR A 47 2.74 -5.23 7.26
C THR A 47 1.69 -6.24 7.70
N ARG A 48 0.56 -5.77 8.25
CA ARG A 48 -0.57 -6.63 8.65
C ARG A 48 -1.16 -7.35 7.45
N THR A 49 -1.41 -6.64 6.34
CA THR A 49 -1.91 -7.24 5.10
C THR A 49 -0.97 -8.31 4.56
N TYR A 50 0.36 -8.07 4.63
CA TYR A 50 1.36 -9.07 4.23
C TYR A 50 1.28 -10.34 5.07
N GLN A 51 1.21 -10.23 6.40
CA GLN A 51 1.11 -11.39 7.28
C GLN A 51 -0.20 -12.17 7.06
N GLN A 52 -1.32 -11.47 6.87
CA GLN A 52 -2.60 -12.08 6.54
C GLN A 52 -2.54 -12.83 5.19
N ALA A 53 -2.00 -12.19 4.16
CA ALA A 53 -1.84 -12.80 2.84
C ALA A 53 -0.91 -14.02 2.86
N LYS A 54 0.13 -13.99 3.71
CA LYS A 54 1.06 -15.12 3.90
C LYS A 54 0.36 -16.35 4.46
N GLY A 55 -0.59 -16.19 5.38
CA GLY A 55 -1.38 -17.29 5.96
C GLY A 55 -2.42 -17.92 5.02
N ASN A 56 -2.96 -17.17 4.06
CA ASN A 56 -4.02 -17.67 3.16
C ASN A 56 -3.51 -18.64 2.09
N VAL A 57 -3.93 -19.90 2.05
CA VAL A 57 -3.46 -20.88 1.04
C VAL A 57 -4.47 -21.03 -0.10
N PRO A 58 -4.20 -20.58 -1.33
CA PRO A 58 -5.12 -20.73 -2.46
C PRO A 58 -5.11 -22.17 -3.00
N HIS A 59 -6.29 -22.70 -3.32
CA HIS A 59 -6.45 -24.06 -3.87
C HIS A 59 -6.15 -24.16 -5.37
N THR A 60 -6.19 -23.05 -6.12
CA THR A 60 -5.99 -23.04 -7.57
C THR A 60 -4.61 -22.51 -7.96
N ARG A 61 -4.06 -22.97 -9.11
CA ARG A 61 -2.80 -22.46 -9.65
C ARG A 61 -2.83 -20.96 -9.91
N ALA A 62 -3.93 -20.47 -10.47
CA ALA A 62 -4.15 -19.05 -10.72
C ALA A 62 -4.21 -18.24 -9.41
N GLY A 63 -4.85 -18.77 -8.36
CA GLY A 63 -4.85 -18.17 -7.03
C GLY A 63 -3.46 -18.14 -6.38
N LYS A 64 -2.66 -19.20 -6.54
CA LYS A 64 -1.27 -19.24 -6.06
C LYS A 64 -0.39 -18.19 -6.76
N ARG A 65 -0.54 -18.03 -8.08
CA ARG A 65 0.16 -16.99 -8.86
C ARG A 65 -0.23 -15.58 -8.39
N LEU A 66 -1.54 -15.31 -8.26
CA LEU A 66 -2.03 -14.03 -7.77
C LEU A 66 -1.53 -13.72 -6.35
N LYS A 67 -1.57 -14.71 -5.44
CA LYS A 67 -1.03 -14.55 -4.08
C LYS A 67 0.47 -14.22 -4.10
N ARG A 68 1.26 -14.93 -4.91
CA ARG A 68 2.70 -14.68 -5.01
C ARG A 68 2.98 -13.24 -5.47
N LEU A 69 2.33 -12.82 -6.56
CA LEU A 69 2.42 -11.45 -7.06
C LEU A 69 2.02 -10.43 -5.99
N PHE A 70 0.93 -10.70 -5.27
CA PHE A 70 0.46 -9.82 -4.20
C PHE A 70 1.47 -9.71 -3.05
N LEU A 71 2.08 -10.82 -2.63
CA LEU A 71 3.12 -10.81 -1.60
C LEU A 71 4.38 -10.06 -2.05
N GLU A 72 4.81 -10.24 -3.30
CA GLU A 72 5.94 -9.51 -3.90
C GLU A 72 5.67 -8.00 -3.89
N ILE A 73 4.46 -7.57 -4.29
CA ILE A 73 4.04 -6.17 -4.23
C ILE A 73 4.06 -5.63 -2.79
N LEU A 74 3.47 -6.35 -1.84
CA LEU A 74 3.42 -5.91 -0.44
C LEU A 74 4.83 -5.79 0.16
N GLN A 75 5.74 -6.68 -0.22
CA GLN A 75 7.13 -6.60 0.22
C GLN A 75 7.82 -5.34 -0.32
N VAL A 76 7.65 -5.02 -1.61
CA VAL A 76 8.16 -3.78 -2.21
C VAL A 76 7.57 -2.56 -1.49
N LEU A 77 6.25 -2.51 -1.32
CA LEU A 77 5.57 -1.40 -0.63
C LEU A 77 6.07 -1.23 0.82
N SER A 78 6.27 -2.33 1.55
CA SER A 78 6.76 -2.28 2.94
C SER A 78 8.19 -1.73 3.07
N ASN A 79 9.03 -1.94 2.05
CA ASN A 79 10.40 -1.46 2.02
C ASN A 79 10.49 0.03 1.64
N GLN A 80 9.46 0.58 0.99
CA GLN A 80 9.45 1.98 0.56
C GLN A 80 9.07 2.93 1.70
N ILE A 81 8.08 2.59 2.52
CA ILE A 81 7.68 3.47 3.64
C ILE A 81 8.82 3.54 4.65
N LEU A 82 9.30 4.74 4.95
CA LEU A 82 10.37 4.93 5.93
C LEU A 82 9.98 4.34 7.30
N SER A 83 10.91 3.62 7.92
CA SER A 83 10.70 3.05 9.26
C SER A 83 10.54 4.12 10.34
N VAL A 84 11.22 5.25 10.14
CA VAL A 84 11.11 6.46 10.94
C VAL A 84 10.87 7.62 9.98
N PRO A 85 9.60 7.99 9.71
CA PRO A 85 9.31 9.10 8.82
C PRO A 85 9.81 10.40 9.47
N LYS A 86 10.46 11.25 8.67
CA LYS A 86 10.94 12.57 9.07
C LYS A 86 10.07 13.65 8.45
N ARG A 87 9.96 14.79 9.13
CA ARG A 87 9.05 15.89 8.75
C ARG A 87 9.31 16.38 7.32
N ASP A 88 10.57 16.50 6.96
CA ASP A 88 11.07 16.96 5.65
C ASP A 88 10.81 15.95 4.53
N LEU A 89 10.71 14.65 4.84
CA LEU A 89 10.61 13.60 3.83
C LEU A 89 9.23 12.96 3.72
N VAL A 90 8.35 13.17 4.70
CA VAL A 90 7.07 12.43 4.77
C VAL A 90 6.15 12.74 3.58
N TYR A 91 6.20 13.95 3.04
CA TYR A 91 5.42 14.28 1.85
C TYR A 91 5.90 13.46 0.63
N ASP A 92 7.20 13.50 0.37
CA ASP A 92 7.81 12.79 -0.76
C ASP A 92 7.68 11.27 -0.62
N ASP A 93 7.80 10.74 0.60
CA ASP A 93 7.61 9.31 0.90
C ASP A 93 6.19 8.85 0.54
N LEU A 94 5.18 9.63 0.93
CA LEU A 94 3.78 9.34 0.62
C LEU A 94 3.49 9.42 -0.88
N VAL A 95 4.03 10.42 -1.57
CA VAL A 95 3.88 10.56 -3.03
C VAL A 95 4.52 9.37 -3.76
N ARG A 96 5.75 9.00 -3.40
CA ARG A 96 6.45 7.83 -3.98
C ARG A 96 5.68 6.54 -3.73
N PHE A 97 5.14 6.36 -2.52
CA PHE A 97 4.33 5.19 -2.21
C PHE A 97 3.07 5.13 -3.08
N LYS A 98 2.39 6.26 -3.29
CA LYS A 98 1.22 6.36 -4.16
C LYS A 98 1.54 5.97 -5.60
N ASP A 99 2.67 6.40 -6.15
CA ASP A 99 3.08 6.04 -7.50
C ASP A 99 3.31 4.52 -7.64
N GLN A 100 3.91 3.90 -6.63
CA GLN A 100 4.08 2.44 -6.57
C GLN A 100 2.73 1.71 -6.45
N LEU A 101 1.74 2.27 -5.75
CA LEU A 101 0.40 1.70 -5.71
C LEU A 101 -0.28 1.72 -7.08
N VAL A 102 -0.08 2.78 -7.87
CA VAL A 102 -0.64 2.86 -9.23
C VAL A 102 -0.07 1.72 -10.10
N GLU A 103 1.24 1.48 -10.01
CA GLU A 103 1.88 0.40 -10.76
C GLU A 103 1.43 -0.98 -10.26
N ALA A 104 1.37 -1.17 -8.93
CA ALA A 104 0.84 -2.39 -8.33
C ALA A 104 -0.59 -2.71 -8.77
N LYS A 105 -1.46 -1.70 -8.87
CA LYS A 105 -2.84 -1.85 -9.38
C LYS A 105 -2.86 -2.30 -10.83
N ARG A 106 -1.97 -1.77 -11.69
CA ARG A 106 -1.84 -2.20 -13.09
C ARG A 106 -1.39 -3.66 -13.19
N LEU A 107 -0.39 -4.06 -12.40
CA LEU A 107 0.10 -5.44 -12.36
C LEU A 107 -0.99 -6.44 -11.95
N ILE A 108 -1.76 -6.12 -10.90
CA ILE A 108 -2.87 -6.95 -10.44
C ILE A 108 -4.01 -6.98 -11.48
N THR A 109 -4.30 -5.86 -12.14
CA THR A 109 -5.34 -5.78 -13.18
C THR A 109 -4.99 -6.61 -14.42
N THR A 110 -3.70 -6.70 -14.77
CA THR A 110 -3.24 -7.40 -15.98
C THR A 110 -3.03 -8.91 -15.76
N ASN A 111 -2.83 -9.36 -14.52
CA ASN A 111 -2.70 -10.78 -14.14
C ASN A 111 -4.00 -11.40 -13.62
#